data_AF-A0A965TRJ7-F1
#
_entry.id   AF-A0A965TRJ7-F1
#
_cell.length_a   1.000
_cell.length_b   1.000
_cell.length_c   1.000
_cell.angle_alpha   90.00
_cell.angle_beta   90.00
_cell.angle_gamma   90.00
#
_symmetry.space_group_name_H-M   'P 1'
#
loop_
_entity.id
_entity.type
_entity.pdbx_description
1 polymer ?
#
loop_
_entity_poly.entity_id
_entity_poly.type
_entity_poly.pdbx_seq_one_letter_code
_entity_poly.pdbx_strand_id
1 'polypeptide(L)'
;MERRSSLITRMSKEQYIAIGISLFLYILMLTKLIFTLDIDSSALIDLIFISTPDKVAHAISLLPQTQLSPYYIQFFIDSLFVSFFYPLLISFFPSSFLLGLFATLSGVGDIIENGCSLYFLNHAVIEKEVLLLASISTNIKFLCLLIACLIIGVKGVNTLRKIR
;
A
#
# COMPACT_ATOMS: atom_id res chain seq x y z
N MET A 1 27.01 35.58 -14.87
CA MET A 1 26.49 34.35 -15.53
C MET A 1 25.96 33.43 -14.45
N GLU A 2 24.72 33.63 -14.03
CA GLU A 2 24.05 32.76 -13.07
C GLU A 2 22.80 32.21 -13.74
N ARG A 3 22.83 30.95 -14.16
CA ARG A 3 21.64 30.16 -14.52
C ARG A 3 22.09 28.78 -14.99
N ARG A 4 21.56 27.73 -14.33
CA ARG A 4 21.45 26.31 -14.77
C ARG A 4 22.02 25.24 -13.84
N SER A 5 21.92 25.35 -12.51
CA SER A 5 22.15 24.16 -11.66
C SER A 5 21.29 24.06 -10.39
N SER A 6 19.98 24.30 -10.47
CA SER A 6 19.11 24.15 -9.28
C SER A 6 17.77 23.43 -9.51
N LEU A 7 17.55 22.83 -10.69
CA LEU A 7 16.33 22.06 -10.98
C LEU A 7 16.44 20.55 -10.68
N ILE A 8 17.48 20.13 -9.98
CA ILE A 8 17.48 18.87 -9.25
C ILE A 8 17.26 19.25 -7.80
N THR A 9 16.00 19.20 -7.36
CA THR A 9 15.65 19.20 -5.94
C THR A 9 16.55 18.16 -5.27
N ARG A 10 17.55 18.60 -4.50
CA ARG A 10 18.41 17.69 -3.75
C ARG A 10 17.52 16.96 -2.75
N MET A 11 17.21 15.70 -3.06
CA MET A 11 16.52 14.82 -2.14
C MET A 11 17.31 14.73 -0.84
N SER A 12 16.61 14.73 0.29
CA SER A 12 17.27 14.59 1.59
C SER A 12 17.83 13.17 1.77
N LYS A 13 18.81 13.01 2.65
CA LYS A 13 19.39 11.68 2.97
C LYS A 13 18.30 10.72 3.47
N GLU A 14 17.37 11.23 4.25
CA GLU A 14 16.23 10.50 4.80
C GLU A 14 15.30 10.00 3.69
N GLN A 15 15.03 10.83 2.68
CA GLN A 15 14.22 10.43 1.53
C GLN A 15 14.89 9.32 0.71
N TYR A 16 16.21 9.39 0.51
CA TYR A 16 16.95 8.31 -0.17
C TYR A 16 16.87 6.99 0.59
N ILE A 17 17.03 7.03 1.93
CA ILE A 17 16.90 5.85 2.79
C ILE A 17 15.48 5.28 2.67
N ALA A 18 14.45 6.13 2.76
CA ALA A 18 13.06 5.71 2.66
C ALA A 18 12.75 5.10 1.28
N ILE A 19 13.24 5.66 0.16
CA ILE A 19 13.13 5.00 -1.16
C ILE A 19 13.76 3.62 -1.13
N GLY A 20 14.99 3.53 -0.63
CA GLY A 20 15.73 2.26 -0.60
C GLY A 20 14.97 1.19 0.18
N ILE A 21 14.44 1.55 1.36
CA ILE A 21 13.61 0.66 2.18
C ILE A 21 12.32 0.30 1.46
N SER A 22 11.56 1.28 0.94
CA SER A 22 10.30 1.01 0.22
C SER A 22 10.51 0.12 -1.00
N LEU A 23 11.58 0.34 -1.79
CA LEU A 23 11.91 -0.49 -2.94
C LEU A 23 12.32 -1.90 -2.51
N PHE A 24 13.14 -2.03 -1.46
CA PHE A 24 13.50 -3.33 -0.90
C PHE A 24 12.26 -4.10 -0.42
N LEU A 25 11.38 -3.45 0.34
CA LEU A 25 10.13 -4.05 0.83
C LEU A 25 9.20 -4.43 -0.33
N TYR A 26 9.09 -3.60 -1.35
CA TYR A 26 8.31 -3.91 -2.55
C TYR A 26 8.87 -5.13 -3.30
N ILE A 27 10.18 -5.20 -3.50
CA ILE A 27 10.83 -6.38 -4.10
C ILE A 27 10.61 -7.61 -3.22
N LEU A 28 10.66 -7.46 -1.91
CA LEU A 28 10.43 -8.55 -0.97
C LEU A 28 8.98 -9.06 -1.05
N MET A 29 7.98 -8.17 -1.12
CA MET A 29 6.58 -8.55 -1.37
C MET A 29 6.43 -9.24 -2.73
N LEU A 30 7.03 -8.67 -3.78
CA LEU A 30 6.96 -9.22 -5.14
C LEU A 30 7.61 -10.61 -5.22
N THR A 31 8.76 -10.82 -4.60
CA THR A 31 9.45 -12.13 -4.60
C THR A 31 8.70 -13.17 -3.78
N LYS A 32 8.07 -12.77 -2.67
CA LYS A 32 7.15 -13.65 -1.91
C LYS A 32 5.92 -14.06 -2.72
N LEU A 33 5.33 -13.10 -3.44
CA LEU A 33 4.21 -13.35 -4.35
C LEU A 33 4.55 -14.37 -5.43
N ILE A 34 5.83 -14.47 -5.82
CA ILE A 34 6.19 -15.28 -6.98
C ILE A 34 6.93 -16.59 -6.59
N PHE A 35 7.79 -16.64 -5.54
CA PHE A 35 8.68 -17.80 -5.38
C PHE A 35 9.15 -18.21 -3.97
N THR A 36 9.04 -17.39 -2.91
CA THR A 36 9.82 -17.63 -1.67
C THR A 36 9.03 -17.97 -0.40
N LEU A 37 7.74 -17.63 -0.33
CA LEU A 37 6.86 -18.04 0.77
C LEU A 37 5.67 -18.79 0.19
N ASP A 38 5.30 -19.91 0.81
CA ASP A 38 4.11 -20.69 0.46
C ASP A 38 2.83 -19.96 0.93
N ILE A 39 2.53 -18.86 0.26
CA ILE A 39 1.39 -17.98 0.50
C ILE A 39 0.48 -18.09 -0.72
N ASP A 40 -0.77 -18.50 -0.50
CA ASP A 40 -1.78 -18.43 -1.54
C ASP A 40 -2.19 -16.97 -1.72
N SER A 41 -1.81 -16.39 -2.86
CA SER A 41 -2.20 -15.03 -3.23
C SER A 41 -3.73 -14.81 -3.23
N SER A 42 -4.53 -15.87 -3.40
CA SER A 42 -5.99 -15.81 -3.33
C SER A 42 -6.52 -15.60 -1.91
N ALA A 43 -5.69 -15.87 -0.90
CA ALA A 43 -6.01 -15.63 0.51
C ALA A 43 -5.63 -14.21 0.98
N LEU A 44 -5.06 -13.38 0.10
CA LEU A 44 -4.61 -12.03 0.42
C LEU A 44 -5.68 -10.99 0.06
N ILE A 45 -6.24 -10.33 1.09
CA ILE A 45 -7.32 -9.33 0.93
C ILE A 45 -6.84 -8.12 0.14
N ASP A 46 -5.57 -7.74 0.30
CA ASP A 46 -4.93 -6.57 -0.30
C ASP A 46 -4.83 -6.66 -1.84
N LEU A 47 -4.97 -7.85 -2.41
CA LEU A 47 -4.96 -8.08 -3.87
C LEU A 47 -6.36 -8.09 -4.51
N ILE A 48 -7.42 -8.02 -3.70
CA ILE A 48 -8.80 -8.11 -4.20
C ILE A 48 -9.22 -6.79 -4.84
N PHE A 49 -9.11 -6.72 -6.17
CA PHE A 49 -9.64 -5.60 -6.93
C PHE A 49 -11.17 -5.60 -6.92
N ILE A 50 -11.76 -4.47 -6.52
CA ILE A 50 -13.20 -4.32 -6.24
C ILE A 50 -13.62 -5.36 -5.19
N SER A 51 -13.34 -5.06 -3.93
CA SER A 51 -13.56 -5.95 -2.80
C SER A 51 -15.03 -5.94 -2.38
N THR A 52 -15.62 -7.12 -2.19
CA THR A 52 -16.96 -7.30 -1.61
C THR A 52 -16.85 -8.20 -0.37
N PRO A 53 -17.79 -8.13 0.59
CA PRO A 53 -17.75 -8.99 1.77
C PRO A 53 -17.62 -10.47 1.44
N ASP A 54 -18.28 -10.94 0.37
CA ASP A 54 -18.19 -12.34 -0.09
C ASP A 54 -16.80 -12.72 -0.59
N LYS A 55 -16.13 -11.82 -1.34
CA LYS A 55 -14.76 -12.04 -1.80
C LYS A 55 -13.78 -12.05 -0.64
N VAL A 56 -13.97 -11.16 0.34
CA VAL A 56 -13.18 -11.13 1.57
C VAL A 56 -13.37 -12.43 2.36
N ALA A 57 -14.62 -12.89 2.52
CA ALA A 57 -14.93 -14.14 3.19
C ALA A 57 -14.27 -15.35 2.47
N HIS A 58 -14.27 -15.34 1.14
CA HIS A 58 -13.58 -16.37 0.36
C HIS A 58 -12.07 -16.34 0.61
N ALA A 59 -11.43 -15.18 0.56
CA ALA A 59 -9.99 -15.06 0.84
C ALA A 59 -9.65 -15.56 2.26
N ILE A 60 -10.46 -15.21 3.26
CA ILE A 60 -10.27 -15.70 4.64
C ILE A 60 -10.45 -17.21 4.75
N SER A 61 -11.38 -17.81 3.99
CA SER A 61 -11.57 -19.26 4.01
C SER A 61 -10.34 -20.05 3.53
N LEU A 62 -9.43 -19.39 2.81
CA LEU A 62 -8.17 -19.94 2.34
C LEU A 62 -7.00 -19.68 3.31
N LEU A 63 -7.20 -18.86 4.35
CA LEU A 63 -6.16 -18.63 5.37
C LEU A 63 -5.94 -19.90 6.21
N PRO A 64 -4.68 -20.29 6.46
CA PRO A 64 -4.38 -21.44 7.30
C PRO A 64 -4.71 -21.14 8.76
N GLN A 65 -5.40 -22.06 9.44
CA GLN A 65 -5.79 -21.94 10.85
C GLN A 65 -4.65 -22.27 11.84
N THR A 66 -3.39 -22.16 11.42
CA THR A 66 -2.22 -22.56 12.21
C THR A 66 -1.58 -21.37 12.96
N GLN A 67 -1.13 -21.60 14.20
CA GLN A 67 -0.51 -20.57 15.05
C GLN A 67 0.78 -19.93 14.49
N LEU A 68 1.50 -20.61 13.61
CA LEU A 68 2.65 -20.09 12.88
C LEU A 68 2.36 -20.12 11.39
N SER A 69 1.86 -19.01 10.88
CA SER A 69 1.45 -18.84 9.50
C SER A 69 2.40 -17.86 8.77
N PRO A 70 2.89 -18.18 7.55
CA PRO A 70 3.72 -17.25 6.77
C PRO A 70 2.99 -15.93 6.46
N TYR A 71 1.66 -15.92 6.58
CA TYR A 71 0.82 -14.74 6.47
C TYR A 71 1.10 -13.69 7.55
N TYR A 72 1.55 -14.07 8.77
CA TYR A 72 2.00 -13.09 9.77
C TYR A 72 3.24 -12.33 9.30
N ILE A 73 4.17 -13.02 8.62
CA ILE A 73 5.37 -12.39 8.03
C ILE A 73 4.95 -11.48 6.88
N GLN A 74 3.91 -11.83 6.14
CA GLN A 74 3.35 -10.97 5.10
C GLN A 74 2.78 -9.68 5.68
N PHE A 75 1.86 -9.77 6.65
CA PHE A 75 1.27 -8.59 7.30
C PHE A 75 2.30 -7.68 7.97
N PHE A 76 3.35 -8.26 8.56
CA PHE A 76 4.45 -7.47 9.11
C PHE A 76 5.16 -6.66 8.02
N ILE A 77 5.46 -7.26 6.87
CA ILE A 77 6.10 -6.57 5.76
C ILE A 77 5.18 -5.52 5.15
N ASP A 78 3.89 -5.81 5.00
CA ASP A 78 2.91 -4.86 4.47
C ASP A 78 2.80 -3.65 5.40
N SER A 79 2.78 -3.88 6.71
CA SER A 79 2.78 -2.81 7.71
C SER A 79 4.04 -1.94 7.65
N LEU A 80 5.21 -2.54 7.45
CA LEU A 80 6.45 -1.80 7.21
C LEU A 80 6.33 -1.00 5.92
N PHE A 81 5.88 -1.62 4.83
CA PHE A 81 5.75 -0.96 3.53
C PHE A 81 4.87 0.28 3.63
N VAL A 82 3.68 0.17 4.23
CA VAL A 82 2.74 1.28 4.47
C VAL A 82 3.42 2.40 5.28
N SER A 83 4.16 2.05 6.32
CA SER A 83 4.83 3.01 7.21
C SER A 83 5.93 3.81 6.53
N PHE A 84 6.56 3.29 5.47
CA PHE A 84 7.58 4.01 4.71
C PHE A 84 7.03 4.64 3.43
N PHE A 85 6.18 3.92 2.70
CA PHE A 85 5.73 4.29 1.36
C PHE A 85 4.86 5.56 1.36
N TYR A 86 3.81 5.63 2.19
CA TYR A 86 2.91 6.78 2.16
C TYR A 86 3.59 8.07 2.65
N PRO A 87 4.34 8.09 3.76
CA PRO A 87 5.10 9.28 4.15
C PRO A 87 6.10 9.72 3.07
N LEU A 88 6.77 8.76 2.44
CA LEU A 88 7.68 9.03 1.32
C LEU A 88 6.94 9.66 0.13
N LEU A 89 5.81 9.09 -0.27
CA LEU A 89 4.96 9.58 -1.36
C LEU A 89 4.52 11.03 -1.13
N ILE A 90 4.10 11.35 0.10
CA ILE A 90 3.71 12.70 0.50
C ILE A 90 4.92 13.65 0.45
N SER A 91 6.10 13.20 0.90
CA SER A 91 7.32 14.01 0.93
C SER A 91 7.82 14.44 -0.45
N PHE A 92 7.47 13.72 -1.51
CA PHE A 92 7.82 14.09 -2.88
C PHE A 92 6.97 15.23 -3.44
N PHE A 93 5.79 15.44 -2.88
CA PHE A 93 4.84 16.43 -3.36
C PHE A 93 4.27 17.27 -2.21
N PRO A 94 5.13 17.92 -1.40
CA PRO A 94 4.70 18.60 -0.18
C PRO A 94 3.76 19.78 -0.46
N SER A 95 3.80 20.35 -1.67
CA SER A 95 2.91 21.43 -2.10
C SER A 95 1.52 20.96 -2.53
N SER A 96 1.23 19.65 -2.46
CA SER A 96 0.04 19.03 -3.04
C SER A 96 -0.92 18.52 -1.98
N PHE A 97 -1.73 19.41 -1.38
CA PHE A 97 -2.70 19.03 -0.36
C PHE A 97 -3.55 17.82 -0.74
N LEU A 98 -4.15 17.81 -1.93
CA LEU A 98 -4.99 16.70 -2.40
C LEU A 98 -4.23 15.37 -2.47
N LEU A 99 -2.98 15.39 -2.96
CA LEU A 99 -2.17 14.17 -3.00
C LEU A 99 -1.82 13.69 -1.60
N GLY A 100 -1.49 14.62 -0.69
CA GLY A 100 -1.25 14.32 0.72
C GLY A 100 -2.47 13.66 1.38
N LEU A 101 -3.65 14.23 1.14
CA LEU A 101 -4.92 13.71 1.65
C LEU A 101 -5.21 12.30 1.11
N PHE A 102 -5.18 12.10 -0.20
CA PHE A 102 -5.49 10.79 -0.80
C PHE A 102 -4.43 9.73 -0.46
N ALA A 103 -3.14 10.09 -0.42
CA ALA A 103 -2.10 9.18 0.06
C ALA A 103 -2.33 8.76 1.51
N THR A 104 -2.70 9.71 2.38
CA THR A 104 -2.99 9.41 3.80
C THR A 104 -4.22 8.51 3.94
N LEU A 105 -5.33 8.82 3.26
CA LEU A 105 -6.54 8.00 3.29
C LEU A 105 -6.28 6.58 2.75
N SER A 106 -5.45 6.47 1.71
CA SER A 106 -5.03 5.18 1.17
C SER A 106 -4.25 4.37 2.20
N GLY A 107 -3.27 4.99 2.88
CA GLY A 107 -2.52 4.35 3.95
C GLY A 107 -3.35 3.96 5.17
N VAL A 108 -4.36 4.77 5.54
CA VAL A 108 -5.33 4.39 6.58
C VAL A 108 -6.11 3.14 6.16
N GLY A 109 -6.50 3.05 4.88
CA GLY A 109 -7.15 1.88 4.31
C GLY A 109 -6.30 0.60 4.42
N ASP A 110 -5.00 0.69 4.11
CA ASP A 110 -4.07 -0.42 4.31
C ASP A 110 -3.96 -0.84 5.79
N ILE A 111 -3.87 0.11 6.72
CA ILE A 111 -3.75 -0.20 8.15
C ILE A 111 -4.99 -0.96 8.65
N ILE A 112 -6.19 -0.49 8.29
CA ILE A 112 -7.44 -1.14 8.69
C ILE A 112 -7.52 -2.54 8.09
N GLU A 113 -7.18 -2.69 6.81
CA GLU A 113 -7.19 -3.99 6.12
C GLU A 113 -6.19 -4.98 6.74
N ASN A 114 -4.97 -4.54 7.05
CA ASN A 114 -3.98 -5.35 7.75
C ASN A 114 -4.48 -5.75 9.14
N GLY A 115 -5.13 -4.83 9.85
CA GLY A 115 -5.76 -5.12 11.15
C GLY A 115 -6.87 -6.16 11.06
N CYS A 116 -7.75 -6.07 10.05
CA CYS A 116 -8.78 -7.06 9.78
C CYS A 116 -8.16 -8.43 9.45
N SER A 117 -7.13 -8.45 8.61
CA SER A 117 -6.46 -9.70 8.22
C SER A 117 -5.80 -10.40 9.41
N LEU A 118 -5.16 -9.63 10.31
CA LEU A 118 -4.65 -10.12 11.59
C LEU A 118 -5.77 -10.63 12.51
N TYR A 119 -6.91 -9.94 12.56
CA TYR A 119 -8.06 -10.40 13.32
C TYR A 119 -8.53 -11.78 12.83
N PHE A 120 -8.67 -11.97 11.51
CA PHE A 120 -9.11 -13.24 10.91
C PHE A 120 -8.12 -14.39 11.10
N LEU A 121 -6.81 -14.12 11.16
CA LEU A 121 -5.83 -15.15 11.52
C LEU A 121 -6.00 -15.68 12.96
N ASN A 122 -6.49 -14.83 13.87
CA ASN A 122 -6.57 -15.15 15.30
C ASN A 122 -7.97 -15.59 15.75
N HIS A 123 -9.01 -15.37 14.93
CA HIS A 123 -10.39 -15.66 15.29
C HIS A 123 -11.00 -16.67 14.32
N ALA A 124 -11.56 -17.75 14.88
CA ALA A 124 -12.24 -18.79 14.11
C ALA A 124 -13.62 -18.35 13.56
N VAL A 125 -14.19 -17.26 14.10
CA VAL A 125 -15.52 -16.77 13.71
C VAL A 125 -15.37 -15.53 12.85
N ILE A 126 -16.00 -15.57 11.68
CA ILE A 126 -16.00 -14.46 10.73
C ILE A 126 -17.25 -13.61 11.00
N GLU A 127 -17.05 -12.45 11.64
CA GLU A 127 -18.09 -11.46 11.87
C GLU A 127 -18.39 -10.66 10.59
N LYS A 128 -19.67 -10.44 10.28
CA LYS A 128 -20.10 -9.77 9.04
C LYS A 128 -19.64 -8.31 8.98
N GLU A 129 -19.59 -7.66 10.14
CA GLU A 129 -19.17 -6.29 10.33
C GLU A 129 -17.69 -6.11 9.96
N VAL A 130 -16.84 -7.08 10.33
CA VAL A 130 -15.40 -7.06 10.02
C VAL A 130 -15.16 -7.33 8.54
N LEU A 131 -15.94 -8.22 7.91
CA LEU A 131 -15.91 -8.42 6.46
C LEU A 131 -16.27 -7.15 5.69
N LEU A 132 -17.31 -6.45 6.13
CA LEU A 132 -17.74 -5.18 5.54
C LEU A 132 -16.66 -4.11 5.71
N LEU A 133 -16.08 -4.00 6.91
CA LEU A 133 -15.00 -3.06 7.19
C LEU A 133 -13.79 -3.31 6.29
N ALA A 134 -13.33 -4.56 6.18
CA ALA A 134 -12.23 -4.94 5.30
C ALA A 134 -12.55 -4.59 3.84
N SER A 135 -13.75 -4.94 3.36
CA SER A 135 -14.17 -4.64 1.99
C SER A 135 -14.22 -3.14 1.68
N ILE A 136 -14.80 -2.33 2.57
CA ILE A 136 -14.83 -0.87 2.43
C ILE A 136 -13.40 -0.32 2.44
N SER A 137 -12.57 -0.80 3.35
CA SER A 137 -11.19 -0.35 3.49
C SER A 137 -10.36 -0.60 2.23
N THR A 138 -10.40 -1.82 1.69
CA THR A 138 -9.70 -2.18 0.45
C THR A 138 -10.15 -1.31 -0.73
N ASN A 139 -11.45 -1.06 -0.87
CA ASN A 139 -11.97 -0.21 -1.94
C ASN A 139 -11.56 1.26 -1.78
N ILE A 140 -11.65 1.82 -0.57
CA ILE A 140 -11.21 3.19 -0.27
C ILE A 140 -9.72 3.33 -0.57
N LYS A 141 -8.90 2.36 -0.13
CA LYS A 141 -7.47 2.33 -0.40
C LYS A 141 -7.18 2.45 -1.89
N PHE A 142 -7.75 1.55 -2.70
CA PHE A 142 -7.50 1.51 -4.14
C PHE A 142 -8.00 2.77 -4.85
N LEU A 143 -9.18 3.27 -4.46
CA LEU A 143 -9.72 4.51 -5.02
C LEU A 143 -8.80 5.71 -4.73
N CYS A 144 -8.36 5.83 -3.48
CA CYS A 144 -7.46 6.92 -3.07
C CYS A 144 -6.09 6.81 -3.76
N LEU A 145 -5.55 5.59 -3.88
CA LEU A 145 -4.29 5.36 -4.60
C LEU A 145 -4.42 5.69 -6.08
N LEU A 146 -5.52 5.31 -6.72
CA LEU A 146 -5.82 5.66 -8.11
C LEU A 146 -5.85 7.18 -8.31
N ILE A 147 -6.55 7.91 -7.44
CA ILE A 147 -6.60 9.38 -7.49
C ILE A 147 -5.21 9.98 -7.27
N ALA A 148 -4.43 9.46 -6.32
CA ALA A 148 -3.06 9.89 -6.07
C ALA A 148 -2.17 9.68 -7.32
N CYS A 149 -2.25 8.50 -7.96
CA CYS A 149 -1.53 8.20 -9.19
C CYS A 149 -1.94 9.13 -10.34
N LEU A 150 -3.23 9.46 -10.48
CA LEU A 150 -3.70 10.41 -11.49
C LEU A 150 -3.13 11.82 -11.26
N ILE A 151 -3.09 12.29 -10.02
CA ILE A 151 -2.48 13.59 -9.67
C ILE A 151 -0.99 13.61 -10.04
N ILE A 152 -0.27 12.53 -9.71
CA ILE A 152 1.15 12.38 -10.05
C ILE A 152 1.33 12.36 -11.57
N GLY A 153 0.52 11.61 -12.30
CA GLY A 153 0.57 11.52 -13.77
C GLY A 153 0.35 12.88 -14.43
N VAL A 154 -0.68 13.63 -14.02
CA VAL A 154 -0.95 14.98 -14.53
C VAL A 154 0.22 15.93 -14.23
N LYS A 155 0.77 15.88 -13.02
CA LYS A 155 1.94 16.71 -12.65
C LYS A 155 3.20 16.33 -13.44
N GLY A 156 3.42 15.04 -13.67
CA GLY A 156 4.54 14.53 -14.48
C GLY A 156 4.46 15.01 -15.93
N VAL A 157 3.29 14.88 -16.56
CA VAL A 157 3.05 15.35 -17.94
C VAL A 157 3.25 16.86 -18.06
N ASN A 158 2.74 17.64 -17.10
CA ASN A 158 2.91 19.10 -17.10
C ASN A 158 4.37 19.52 -16.89
N THR A 159 5.14 18.75 -16.14
CA THR A 159 6.58 18.99 -15.96
C THR A 159 7.35 18.69 -17.24
N LEU A 160 7.08 17.55 -17.89
CA LEU A 160 7.69 17.18 -19.17
C LEU A 160 7.38 18.19 -20.28
N ARG A 161 6.14 18.70 -20.35
CA ARG A 161 5.75 19.75 -21.31
C ARG A 161 6.44 21.09 -21.08
N LYS A 162 6.87 21.41 -19.85
CA LYS A 162 7.63 22.64 -19.55
C LYS A 162 9.11 22.54 -19.88
N ILE A 163 9.65 21.32 -19.99
CA ILE A 163 11.07 21.06 -20.28
C ILE A 163 11.30 20.99 -21.80
N ARG A 164 10.28 20.63 -22.58
CA ARG A 164 10.29 20.62 -24.04
C ARG A 164 9.95 22.01 -24.62
#